data_AF-A0A450UQT8-F1
#
_entry.id   AF-A0A450UQT8-F1
#
_cell.length_a   1.000
_cell.length_b   1.000
_cell.length_c   1.000
_cell.angle_alpha   90.00
_cell.angle_beta   90.00
_cell.angle_gamma   90.00
#
_symmetry.space_group_name_H-M   'P 1'
#
loop_
_entity.id
_entity.type
_entity.pdbx_description
1 polymer ?
#
loop_
_entity_poly.entity_id
_entity_poly.type
_entity_poly.pdbx_seq_one_letter_code
_entity_poly.pdbx_strand_id
1 'polypeptide(L)'
;MTKKPRIKVPASVKAGEIFQVKSLFPHPMENGRRKDKKTGELIPRKLIQRVEATFGGQLVFAADLHTAISANPYLAFYCRAESSGELLMTWFEDSGKKTTLGKAVTVV
;
A
#
# COMPACT_ATOMS: atom_id res chain seq x y z
N MET A 1 12.08 16.26 1.86
CA MET A 1 11.51 15.41 2.92
C MET A 1 10.66 14.32 2.28
N THR A 2 11.11 13.07 2.29
CA THR A 2 10.34 11.94 1.76
C THR A 2 9.14 11.70 2.67
N LYS A 3 7.92 11.91 2.16
CA LYS A 3 6.70 11.68 2.94
C LYS A 3 6.62 10.20 3.35
N LYS A 4 6.23 9.91 4.59
CA LYS A 4 6.08 8.54 5.09
C LYS A 4 4.78 7.91 4.56
N PRO A 5 4.72 6.58 4.35
CA PRO A 5 3.48 5.86 4.08
C PRO A 5 2.42 6.11 5.15
N ARG A 6 1.14 6.03 4.76
CA ARG A 6 0.02 6.22 5.67
C ARG A 6 -0.99 5.10 5.50
N ILE A 7 -1.48 4.58 6.63
CA ILE A 7 -2.61 3.66 6.71
C ILE A 7 -3.64 4.30 7.64
N LYS A 8 -4.90 4.31 7.21
CA LYS A 8 -6.04 4.72 8.01
C LYS A 8 -7.00 3.54 8.12
N VAL A 9 -7.24 3.14 9.36
CA VAL A 9 -8.21 2.14 9.82
C VAL A 9 -8.87 2.65 11.09
N PRO A 10 -10.07 2.16 11.46
CA PRO A 10 -10.61 2.37 12.79
C PRO A 10 -9.67 1.78 13.85
N ALA A 11 -9.58 2.43 15.02
CA ALA A 11 -8.82 1.88 16.15
C ALA A 11 -9.54 0.70 16.80
N SER A 12 -10.88 0.72 16.76
CA SER A 12 -11.74 -0.34 17.27
C SER A 12 -12.90 -0.64 16.31
N VAL A 13 -13.32 -1.91 16.29
CA VAL A 13 -14.45 -2.45 15.51
C VAL A 13 -15.17 -3.53 16.31
N LYS A 14 -16.41 -3.87 15.99
CA LYS A 14 -17.10 -5.03 16.58
C LYS A 14 -16.66 -6.33 15.91
N ALA A 15 -16.79 -7.44 16.62
CA ALA A 15 -16.54 -8.76 16.04
C ALA A 15 -17.44 -8.98 14.81
N GLY A 16 -16.84 -9.35 13.68
CA GLY A 16 -17.55 -9.54 12.42
C GLY A 16 -17.92 -8.25 11.68
N GLU A 17 -17.54 -7.07 12.18
CA GLU A 17 -17.79 -5.80 11.50
C GLU A 17 -16.88 -5.63 10.27
N ILE A 18 -17.48 -5.19 9.16
CA ILE A 18 -16.75 -4.83 7.95
C ILE A 18 -16.27 -3.38 8.08
N PHE A 19 -14.97 -3.16 7.94
CA PHE A 19 -14.38 -1.83 7.99
C PHE A 19 -13.49 -1.56 6.79
N GLN A 20 -13.31 -0.27 6.49
CA GLN A 20 -12.52 0.18 5.35
C GLN A 20 -11.07 0.43 5.78
N VAL A 21 -10.15 -0.19 5.04
CA VAL A 21 -8.72 0.12 5.09
C VAL A 21 -8.42 1.12 3.99
N LYS A 22 -7.72 2.21 4.31
CA LYS A 22 -7.21 3.19 3.34
C LYS A 22 -5.72 3.29 3.45
N SER A 23 -5.04 3.28 2.32
CA SER A 23 -3.59 3.36 2.26
C SER A 23 -3.15 4.41 1.26
N LEU A 24 -2.06 5.13 1.59
CA LEU A 24 -1.39 6.04 0.68
C LEU A 24 0.12 5.86 0.81
N PHE A 25 0.77 5.53 -0.29
CA PHE A 25 2.21 5.30 -0.33
C PHE A 25 2.93 6.37 -1.16
N PRO A 26 3.69 7.29 -0.56
CA PRO A 26 4.39 8.33 -1.30
C PRO A 26 5.46 7.75 -2.24
N HIS A 27 5.18 7.75 -3.54
CA HIS A 27 6.02 7.11 -4.55
C HIS A 27 5.75 7.69 -5.95
N PRO A 28 6.78 7.89 -6.80
CA PRO A 28 6.61 8.53 -8.10
C PRO A 28 5.80 7.71 -9.10
N MET A 29 5.82 6.37 -9.01
CA MET A 29 5.23 5.46 -10.01
C MET A 29 5.71 5.80 -11.44
N GLU A 30 7.03 5.92 -11.61
CA GLU A 30 7.63 6.22 -12.91
C GLU A 30 7.46 5.00 -13.83
N ASN A 31 6.75 5.20 -14.94
CA ASN A 31 6.36 4.11 -15.84
C ASN A 31 7.42 3.78 -16.90
N GLY A 32 8.52 4.54 -16.96
CA GLY A 32 9.60 4.34 -17.91
C GLY A 32 9.42 5.04 -19.27
N ARG A 33 8.34 5.81 -19.44
CA ARG A 33 8.01 6.47 -20.72
C ARG A 33 8.37 7.96 -20.74
N ARG A 34 8.59 8.56 -19.57
CA ARG A 34 8.94 9.99 -19.47
C ARG A 34 10.40 10.19 -19.89
N LYS A 35 10.65 11.23 -20.68
CA LYS A 35 12.01 11.67 -21.03
C LYS A 35 12.55 12.67 -20.03
N ASP A 36 13.83 12.57 -19.71
CA ASP A 36 14.55 13.60 -18.99
C ASP A 36 14.70 14.84 -19.89
N LYS A 37 14.44 16.03 -19.33
CA LYS A 37 14.44 17.28 -20.11
C LYS A 37 15.84 17.75 -20.50
N LYS A 38 16.88 17.34 -19.77
CA LYS A 38 18.26 17.74 -20.01
C LYS A 38 18.97 16.77 -20.94
N THR A 39 18.79 15.46 -20.75
CA THR A 39 19.48 14.43 -21.53
C THR A 39 18.65 13.91 -22.72
N GLY A 40 17.32 14.03 -22.68
CA GLY A 40 16.42 13.48 -23.69
C GLY A 40 16.20 11.96 -23.58
N GLU A 41 16.88 11.30 -22.64
CA GLU A 41 16.80 9.85 -22.41
C GLU A 41 15.53 9.46 -21.63
N LEU A 42 15.12 8.20 -21.75
CA LEU A 42 14.02 7.67 -20.95
C LEU A 42 14.44 7.53 -19.49
N ILE A 43 13.57 8.00 -18.59
CA ILE A 43 13.78 7.86 -17.16
C ILE A 43 13.47 6.41 -16.80
N PRO A 44 14.37 5.70 -16.08
CA PRO A 44 14.14 4.32 -15.71
C PRO A 44 12.83 4.13 -14.94
N ARG A 45 12.14 3.03 -15.26
CA ARG A 45 10.93 2.62 -14.55
C ARG A 45 11.23 2.46 -13.06
N LYS A 46 10.27 2.91 -12.25
CA LYS A 46 10.27 2.72 -10.80
C LYS A 46 8.82 2.62 -10.32
N LEU A 47 8.35 1.41 -10.06
CA LEU A 47 6.97 1.12 -9.67
C LEU A 47 6.90 0.35 -8.35
N ILE A 48 5.85 0.62 -7.59
CA ILE A 48 5.31 -0.40 -6.69
C ILE A 48 4.62 -1.43 -7.58
N GLN A 49 5.10 -2.66 -7.57
CA GLN A 49 4.59 -3.76 -8.40
C GLN A 49 3.53 -4.59 -7.68
N ARG A 50 3.56 -4.61 -6.35
CA ARG A 50 2.64 -5.39 -5.54
C ARG A 50 2.38 -4.72 -4.20
N VAL A 51 1.16 -4.87 -3.71
CA VAL A 51 0.78 -4.51 -2.35
C VAL A 51 0.08 -5.68 -1.71
N GLU A 52 0.46 -6.00 -0.48
CA GLU A 52 -0.20 -7.01 0.33
C GLU A 52 -0.65 -6.38 1.65
N ALA A 53 -1.79 -6.84 2.16
CA ALA A 53 -2.20 -6.57 3.52
C ALA A 53 -2.50 -7.89 4.25
N THR A 54 -1.91 -8.05 5.42
CA THR A 54 -2.21 -9.15 6.33
C THR A 54 -2.87 -8.64 7.59
N PHE A 55 -3.78 -9.42 8.16
CA PHE A 55 -4.41 -9.15 9.45
C PHE A 55 -4.23 -10.37 10.35
N GLY A 56 -3.61 -10.18 11.53
CA GLY A 56 -3.32 -11.31 12.42
C GLY A 56 -2.48 -12.41 11.76
N GLY A 57 -1.62 -12.04 10.80
CA GLY A 57 -0.79 -12.97 10.02
C GLY A 57 -1.47 -13.60 8.80
N GLN A 58 -2.78 -13.42 8.60
CA GLN A 58 -3.50 -13.94 7.43
C GLN A 58 -3.57 -12.89 6.31
N LEU A 59 -3.34 -13.31 5.06
CA LEU A 59 -3.49 -12.42 3.89
C LEU A 59 -4.97 -12.07 3.69
N VAL A 60 -5.29 -10.78 3.78
CA VAL A 60 -6.65 -10.25 3.61
C VAL A 60 -6.83 -9.46 2.32
N PHE A 61 -5.73 -8.99 1.73
CA PHE A 61 -5.74 -8.26 0.46
C PHE A 61 -4.40 -8.44 -0.25
N ALA A 62 -4.45 -8.60 -1.58
CA ALA A 62 -3.29 -8.49 -2.45
C ALA A 62 -3.69 -7.83 -3.77
N ALA A 63 -2.82 -6.98 -4.30
CA ALA A 63 -2.99 -6.39 -5.61
C ALA A 63 -1.64 -6.25 -6.32
N ASP A 64 -1.61 -6.65 -7.58
CA ASP A 64 -0.51 -6.35 -8.49
C ASP A 64 -0.80 -5.00 -9.17
N LEU A 65 0.17 -4.11 -9.11
CA LEU A 65 0.08 -2.75 -9.64
C LEU A 65 0.92 -2.62 -10.90
N HIS A 66 0.34 -1.96 -11.91
CA HIS A 66 0.97 -1.77 -13.20
C HIS A 66 1.19 -0.28 -13.52
N THR A 67 1.74 -0.01 -14.70
CA THR A 67 2.18 1.32 -15.18
C THR A 67 1.09 2.39 -15.24
N ALA A 68 -0.19 2.00 -15.18
CA ALA A 68 -1.32 2.92 -15.21
C ALA A 68 -1.71 3.47 -13.82
N ILE A 69 -1.09 2.98 -12.73
CA ILE A 69 -1.33 3.50 -11.39
C ILE A 69 -0.64 4.85 -11.21
N SER A 70 -1.40 5.85 -10.74
CA SER A 70 -0.90 7.20 -10.52
C SER A 70 0.16 7.27 -9.42
N ALA A 71 0.97 8.33 -9.47
CA ALA A 71 1.88 8.69 -8.39
C ALA A 71 1.14 8.79 -7.04
N ASN A 72 1.83 8.40 -5.98
CA ASN A 72 1.28 8.23 -4.63
C ASN A 72 0.10 7.23 -4.61
N PRO A 73 0.32 5.93 -4.91
CA PRO A 73 -0.74 4.94 -4.97
C PRO A 73 -1.64 5.01 -3.74
N TYR A 74 -2.93 5.20 -4.00
CA TYR A 74 -4.00 5.12 -3.03
C TYR A 74 -4.78 3.84 -3.25
N LEU A 75 -4.92 3.02 -2.20
CA LEU A 75 -5.74 1.82 -2.23
C LEU A 75 -6.73 1.88 -1.07
N ALA A 76 -7.98 1.52 -1.36
CA ALA A 76 -9.01 1.33 -0.37
C ALA A 76 -9.72 0.00 -0.60
N PHE A 77 -9.84 -0.79 0.45
CA PHE A 77 -10.51 -2.08 0.43
C PHE A 77 -11.22 -2.30 1.76
N TYR A 78 -12.09 -3.29 1.81
CA TYR A 78 -12.79 -3.68 3.02
C TYR A 78 -12.18 -4.96 3.58
N CYS A 79 -12.12 -5.07 4.90
CA CYS A 79 -11.84 -6.32 5.58
C CYS A 79 -12.78 -6.48 6.78
N ARG A 80 -12.82 -7.69 7.33
CA ARG A 80 -13.60 -8.07 8.50
C ARG A 80 -12.66 -8.65 9.54
N ALA A 81 -12.83 -8.27 10.80
CA ALA A 81 -12.07 -8.81 11.92
C ALA A 81 -12.99 -9.55 12.90
N GLU A 82 -12.68 -10.81 13.19
CA GLU A 82 -13.37 -11.60 14.22
C GLU A 82 -12.71 -11.41 15.60
N SER A 83 -11.43 -11.07 15.62
CA SER A 83 -10.62 -10.85 16.82
C SER A 83 -9.66 -9.67 16.64
N SER A 84 -9.20 -9.08 17.75
CA SER A 84 -8.15 -8.05 17.74
C SER A 84 -6.90 -8.54 17.02
N GLY A 85 -6.21 -7.65 16.34
CA GLY A 85 -5.03 -8.01 15.57
C GLY A 85 -4.28 -6.82 14.99
N GLU A 86 -3.15 -7.10 14.37
CA GLU A 86 -2.38 -6.10 13.63
C GLU A 86 -2.67 -6.24 12.13
N LEU A 87 -3.03 -5.11 11.51
CA LEU A 87 -3.01 -4.94 10.06
C LEU A 87 -1.60 -4.52 9.63
N LEU A 88 -0.91 -5.36 8.88
CA LEU A 88 0.35 -5.04 8.23
C LEU A 88 0.09 -4.81 6.74
N MET A 89 0.53 -3.66 6.20
CA MET A 89 0.61 -3.47 4.75
C MET A 89 2.04 -3.46 4.28
N THR A 90 2.32 -4.19 3.20
CA THR A 90 3.63 -4.26 2.55
C THR A 90 3.54 -3.81 1.11
N TRP A 91 4.37 -2.83 0.73
CA TRP A 91 4.55 -2.38 -0.65
C TRP A 91 5.87 -2.91 -1.19
N PHE A 92 5.80 -3.53 -2.36
CA PHE A 92 6.93 -4.14 -3.06
C PHE A 92 7.27 -3.29 -4.28
N GLU A 93 8.47 -2.75 -4.32
CA GLU A 93 9.00 -1.99 -5.45
C GLU A 93 9.73 -2.93 -6.43
N ASP A 94 9.74 -2.58 -7.71
CA ASP A 94 10.46 -3.33 -8.76
C ASP A 94 11.99 -3.32 -8.60
N SER A 95 12.54 -2.39 -7.81
CA SER A 95 13.94 -2.42 -7.37
C SER A 95 14.27 -3.54 -6.37
N GLY A 96 13.25 -4.29 -5.91
CA GLY A 96 13.37 -5.28 -4.83
C GLY A 96 13.18 -4.69 -3.43
N LYS A 97 13.09 -3.36 -3.31
CA LYS A 97 12.81 -2.70 -2.03
C LYS A 97 11.41 -3.05 -1.52
N LYS A 98 11.32 -3.37 -0.24
CA LYS A 98 10.05 -3.60 0.47
C LYS A 98 9.87 -2.56 1.56
N THR A 99 8.64 -2.14 1.80
CA THR A 99 8.31 -1.26 2.94
C THR A 99 7.07 -1.80 3.60
N THR A 100 7.12 -1.96 4.92
CA THR A 100 5.99 -2.44 5.73
C THR A 100 5.56 -1.39 6.74
N LEU A 101 4.25 -1.24 6.95
CA LEU A 101 3.70 -0.39 8.00
C LEU A 101 2.53 -1.11 8.69
N GLY A 102 2.51 -1.07 10.03
CA GLY A 102 1.51 -1.72 10.86
C GLY A 102 0.51 -0.76 11.51
N LYS A 103 -0.70 -1.27 11.76
CA LYS A 103 -1.74 -0.65 12.57
C LYS A 103 -2.49 -1.70 13.38
N ALA A 104 -2.54 -1.51 14.70
CA ALA A 104 -3.39 -2.31 15.57
C ALA A 104 -4.88 -1.95 15.35
N VAL A 105 -5.73 -2.97 15.37
CA VAL A 105 -7.19 -2.86 15.41
C VAL A 105 -7.70 -3.73 16.54
N THR A 106 -8.47 -3.13 17.44
CA THR A 106 -9.06 -3.82 18.60
C THR A 106 -10.49 -4.22 18.28
N VAL A 107 -10.84 -5.48 18.52
CA VAL A 107 -12.24 -5.92 18.51
C VAL A 107 -12.84 -5.69 19.90
N VAL A 108 -13.99 -5.00 19.94
CA VAL A 108 -14.74 -4.65 21.16
C VAL A 108 -16.14 -5.27 21.20
#